data_AF-A0A504Z0D8-F1
#
_entry.id   AF-A0A504Z0D8-F1
#
_cell.length_a   1.000
_cell.length_b   1.000
_cell.length_c   1.000
_cell.angle_alpha   90.00
_cell.angle_beta   90.00
_cell.angle_gamma   90.00
#
_symmetry.space_group_name_H-M   'P 1'
#
loop_
_entity.id
_entity.type
_entity.pdbx_description
1 polymer ?
#
loop_
_entity_poly.entity_id
_entity_poly.type
_entity_poly.pdbx_seq_one_letter_code
_entity_poly.pdbx_strand_id
1 'polypeptide(L)'
;METTSLLSEEVLLELAIELRERWEDVIRNGLTASEKTPWDNASCLPVEQVQFCRDLAPKEPVIQAFHALARWRWFCWYVGCVERKAIAALLVACKMAGVRISNKLQELSIFTTSIDFV
;
A
#
# COMPACT_ATOMS: atom_id res chain seq x y z
N MET A 1 -19.37 -13.95 -7.56
CA MET A 1 -19.41 -12.60 -6.97
C MET A 1 -17.98 -12.10 -6.97
N GLU A 2 -17.64 -11.20 -7.89
CA GLU A 2 -16.38 -10.46 -7.78
C GLU A 2 -16.53 -9.52 -6.60
N THR A 3 -15.85 -9.82 -5.50
CA THR A 3 -15.64 -8.86 -4.42
C THR A 3 -14.70 -7.80 -4.98
N THR A 4 -15.24 -6.64 -5.37
CA THR A 4 -14.45 -5.47 -5.76
C THR A 4 -13.53 -5.09 -4.60
N SER A 5 -12.24 -5.41 -4.73
CA SER A 5 -11.23 -4.97 -3.77
C SER A 5 -11.18 -3.45 -3.77
N LEU A 6 -11.24 -2.85 -2.59
CA LEU A 6 -11.06 -1.41 -2.36
C LEU A 6 -9.67 -0.93 -2.81
N LEU A 7 -8.68 -1.84 -2.83
CA LEU A 7 -7.37 -1.66 -3.42
C LEU A 7 -7.33 -2.22 -4.86
N SER A 8 -8.20 -1.72 -5.74
CA SER A 8 -8.22 -2.10 -7.17
C SER A 8 -6.97 -1.60 -7.91
N GLU A 9 -6.68 -2.15 -9.09
CA GLU A 9 -5.52 -1.72 -9.89
C GLU A 9 -5.57 -0.24 -10.24
N GLU A 10 -6.77 0.30 -10.51
CA GLU A 10 -6.99 1.72 -10.77
C GLU A 10 -6.61 2.58 -9.56
N VAL A 11 -7.01 2.17 -8.35
CA VAL A 11 -6.64 2.86 -7.10
C VAL A 11 -5.13 2.80 -6.87
N LEU A 12 -4.50 1.65 -7.10
CA LEU A 12 -3.06 1.51 -6.96
C LEU A 12 -2.28 2.37 -7.96
N LEU A 13 -2.81 2.54 -9.18
CA LEU A 13 -2.21 3.40 -10.19
C LEU A 13 -2.34 4.88 -9.84
N GLU A 14 -3.52 5.32 -9.40
CA GLU A 14 -3.72 6.69 -8.92
C GLU A 14 -2.77 7.02 -7.77
N LEU A 15 -2.67 6.12 -6.80
CA LEU A 15 -1.70 6.21 -5.72
C LEU A 15 -0.27 6.31 -6.23
N ALA A 16 0.13 5.45 -7.15
CA ALA A 16 1.47 5.47 -7.72
C ALA A 16 1.80 6.83 -8.37
N ILE A 17 0.82 7.44 -9.04
CA ILE A 17 0.95 8.78 -9.63
C ILE A 17 1.10 9.87 -8.56
N GLU A 18 0.48 9.70 -7.38
CA GLU A 18 0.62 10.62 -6.25
C GLU A 18 1.94 10.44 -5.50
N LEU A 19 2.39 9.20 -5.33
CA LEU A 19 3.63 8.88 -4.63
C LEU A 19 4.86 9.36 -5.43
N ARG A 20 4.90 9.07 -6.74
CA ARG A 20 6.06 9.31 -7.63
C ARG A 20 7.37 8.96 -6.91
N GLU A 21 8.30 9.90 -6.82
CA GLU A 21 9.63 9.75 -6.19
C GLU A 21 9.57 9.38 -4.71
N ARG A 22 8.46 9.61 -4.01
CA ARG A 22 8.30 9.31 -2.58
C ARG A 22 7.83 7.89 -2.31
N TRP A 23 7.66 7.06 -3.35
CA TRP A 23 7.12 5.72 -3.20
C TRP A 23 7.96 4.85 -2.27
N GLU A 24 9.29 4.92 -2.36
CA GLU A 24 10.17 4.12 -1.50
C GLU A 24 10.01 4.47 -0.03
N ASP A 25 9.91 5.76 0.28
CA ASP A 25 9.70 6.23 1.66
C ASP A 25 8.40 5.67 2.22
N VAL A 26 7.32 5.68 1.42
CA VAL A 26 6.03 5.12 1.85
C VAL A 26 6.15 3.63 2.10
N ILE A 27 6.71 2.87 1.16
CA ILE A 27 6.83 1.42 1.30
C ILE A 27 7.67 1.06 2.53
N ARG A 28 8.83 1.71 2.72
CA ARG A 28 9.77 1.44 3.82
C ARG A 28 9.27 1.90 5.19
N ASN A 29 8.48 2.97 5.26
CA ASN A 29 8.04 3.55 6.54
C ASN A 29 6.80 2.88 7.15
N GLY A 30 6.22 1.88 6.50
CA GLY A 30 5.08 1.19 7.11
C GLY A 30 4.52 -0.03 6.38
N LEU A 31 5.05 -0.40 5.20
CA LEU A 31 4.53 -1.53 4.44
C LEU A 31 5.51 -2.71 4.35
N THR A 32 6.79 -2.49 4.67
CA THR A 32 7.79 -3.56 4.69
C THR A 32 7.79 -4.34 5.99
N ALA A 33 8.05 -5.64 5.90
CA ALA A 33 8.30 -6.51 7.05
C ALA A 33 9.54 -6.05 7.82
N SER A 34 9.32 -5.44 8.98
CA SER A 34 10.36 -5.15 9.94
C SER A 34 10.51 -6.33 10.89
N GLU A 35 11.73 -6.77 11.15
CA GLU A 35 12.05 -7.81 12.15
C GLU A 35 11.50 -7.47 13.55
N LYS A 36 11.14 -6.20 13.80
CA LYS A 36 10.80 -5.68 15.13
C LYS A 36 9.31 -5.74 15.49
N THR A 37 8.40 -6.03 14.57
CA THR A 37 6.95 -6.00 14.86
C THR A 37 6.24 -7.24 14.32
N PRO A 38 6.21 -8.34 15.10
CA PRO A 38 5.64 -9.62 14.65
C PRO A 38 4.11 -9.69 14.59
N TRP A 39 3.38 -8.57 14.72
CA TRP A 39 1.92 -8.55 14.91
C TRP A 39 1.15 -7.70 13.90
N ASP A 40 1.83 -7.02 12.97
CA ASP A 40 1.17 -6.19 11.96
C ASP A 40 1.21 -6.87 10.58
N ASN A 41 0.14 -7.61 10.27
CA ASN A 41 -0.02 -8.32 9.00
C ASN A 41 -0.03 -7.36 7.78
N ALA A 42 -0.19 -6.04 7.98
CA ALA A 42 -0.11 -5.07 6.90
C ALA A 42 1.33 -4.64 6.57
N SER A 43 2.28 -4.80 7.50
CA SER A 43 3.72 -4.56 7.31
C SER A 43 4.40 -5.84 6.82
N CYS A 44 4.05 -6.31 5.63
CA CYS A 44 4.36 -7.67 5.18
C CYS A 44 5.22 -7.77 3.90
N LEU A 45 5.53 -6.65 3.24
CA LEU A 45 6.35 -6.68 2.04
C LEU A 45 7.84 -6.94 2.39
N PRO A 46 8.49 -7.97 1.83
CA PRO A 46 9.93 -8.15 2.03
C PRO A 46 10.73 -6.96 1.46
N VAL A 47 11.77 -6.54 2.17
CA VAL A 47 12.57 -5.35 1.81
C VAL A 47 13.22 -5.50 0.43
N GLU A 48 13.56 -6.72 0.04
CA GLU A 48 14.14 -7.08 -1.26
C GLU A 48 13.21 -6.73 -2.42
N GLN A 49 11.89 -6.72 -2.19
CA GLN A 49 10.91 -6.33 -3.21
C GLN A 49 11.04 -4.86 -3.59
N VAL A 50 11.50 -4.00 -2.68
CA VAL A 50 11.76 -2.59 -2.99
C VAL A 50 12.88 -2.48 -4.03
N GLN A 51 13.97 -3.24 -3.83
CA GLN A 51 15.06 -3.27 -4.80
C GLN A 51 14.61 -3.88 -6.14
N PHE A 52 13.84 -4.97 -6.11
CA PHE A 52 13.27 -5.56 -7.32
C PHE A 52 12.43 -4.55 -8.13
N CYS A 53 11.57 -3.79 -7.47
CA CYS A 53 10.74 -2.78 -8.13
C CYS A 53 11.57 -1.66 -8.76
N ARG A 54 12.65 -1.23 -8.08
CA ARG A 54 13.59 -0.24 -8.61
C ARG A 54 14.27 -0.73 -9.90
N ASP A 55 14.67 -2.00 -9.93
CA ASP A 55 15.37 -2.60 -11.06
C ASP A 55 14.42 -2.94 -12.23
N LEU A 56 13.15 -3.21 -11.95
CA LEU A 56 12.13 -3.57 -12.94
C LEU A 56 11.86 -2.43 -13.94
N ALA A 57 11.78 -1.19 -13.45
CA ALA A 57 11.46 -0.02 -14.27
C ALA A 57 12.41 1.14 -13.93
N PRO A 58 13.68 1.08 -14.38
CA PRO A 58 14.66 2.10 -14.05
C PRO A 58 14.20 3.47 -14.55
N LYS A 59 14.25 4.49 -13.69
CA LYS A 59 13.85 5.88 -13.97
C LYS A 59 12.35 6.13 -14.15
N GLU A 60 11.49 5.14 -13.93
CA GLU A 60 10.04 5.27 -14.04
C GLU A 60 9.37 5.14 -12.67
N PRO A 61 9.40 6.18 -11.81
CA PRO A 61 9.01 6.10 -10.40
C PRO A 61 7.55 5.70 -10.20
N VAL A 62 6.65 6.09 -11.13
CA VAL A 62 5.24 5.70 -11.07
C VAL A 62 5.07 4.20 -11.32
N ILE A 63 5.80 3.65 -12.29
CA ILE A 63 5.76 2.20 -12.58
C ILE A 63 6.33 1.42 -11.39
N GLN A 64 7.45 1.88 -10.82
CA GLN A 64 8.05 1.31 -9.62
C GLN A 64 7.06 1.30 -8.45
N ALA A 65 6.43 2.44 -8.17
CA ALA A 65 5.44 2.60 -7.11
C ALA A 65 4.23 1.68 -7.29
N PHE A 66 3.68 1.62 -8.50
CA PHE A 66 2.55 0.74 -8.82
C PHE A 66 2.88 -0.72 -8.53
N HIS A 67 4.03 -1.20 -9.01
CA HIS A 67 4.44 -2.58 -8.77
C HIS A 67 4.73 -2.87 -7.30
N ALA A 68 5.30 -1.91 -6.56
CA ALA A 68 5.54 -2.08 -5.13
C ALA A 68 4.23 -2.19 -4.35
N LEU A 69 3.25 -1.32 -4.66
CA LEU A 69 1.91 -1.35 -4.07
C LEU A 69 1.15 -2.64 -4.43
N ALA A 70 1.21 -3.08 -5.69
CA ALA A 70 0.58 -4.31 -6.15
C ALA A 70 1.17 -5.56 -5.47
N ARG A 71 2.50 -5.60 -5.31
CA ARG A 71 3.19 -6.67 -4.58
C ARG A 71 2.81 -6.65 -3.10
N TRP A 72 2.84 -5.48 -2.47
CA TRP A 72 2.43 -5.34 -1.07
C TRP A 72 0.99 -5.82 -0.85
N ARG A 73 0.03 -5.42 -1.70
CA ARG A 73 -1.35 -5.91 -1.65
C ARG A 73 -1.43 -7.43 -1.74
N TRP A 74 -0.64 -8.05 -2.62
CA TRP A 74 -0.58 -9.50 -2.74
C TRP A 74 -0.02 -10.17 -1.47
N PHE A 75 1.04 -9.61 -0.88
CA PHE A 75 1.60 -10.10 0.39
C PHE A 75 0.60 -9.96 1.55
N CYS A 76 -0.11 -8.84 1.62
CA CYS A 76 -1.20 -8.63 2.58
C CYS A 76 -2.23 -9.77 2.49
N TRP A 77 -2.67 -10.11 1.28
CA TRP A 77 -3.57 -11.25 1.08
C TRP A 77 -2.94 -12.58 1.53
N TYR A 78 -1.68 -12.83 1.15
CA TYR A 78 -0.95 -14.05 1.49
C TYR A 78 -0.83 -14.28 3.01
N VAL A 79 -0.61 -13.21 3.79
CA VAL A 79 -0.51 -13.29 5.26
C VAL A 79 -1.86 -13.14 5.98
N GLY A 80 -2.98 -13.12 5.24
CA GLY A 80 -4.32 -12.97 5.81
C GLY A 80 -4.58 -11.59 6.42
N CYS A 81 -3.94 -10.54 5.92
CA CYS A 81 -4.26 -9.16 6.27
C CYS A 81 -5.62 -8.77 5.69
N VAL A 82 -6.55 -8.40 6.57
CA VAL A 82 -7.83 -7.85 6.14
C VAL A 82 -7.64 -6.50 5.45
N GLU A 83 -8.42 -6.23 4.40
CA GLU A 83 -8.24 -5.06 3.53
C GLU A 83 -8.29 -3.72 4.30
N ARG A 84 -9.14 -3.63 5.32
CA ARG A 84 -9.20 -2.46 6.21
C ARG A 84 -7.87 -2.16 6.91
N LYS A 85 -7.18 -3.19 7.41
CA LYS A 85 -5.86 -3.01 8.05
C LYS A 85 -4.81 -2.58 7.03
N ALA A 86 -4.86 -3.15 5.82
CA ALA A 86 -3.97 -2.75 4.73
C ALA A 86 -4.16 -1.27 4.39
N ILE A 87 -5.40 -0.80 4.20
CA ILE A 87 -5.71 0.61 3.91
C ILE A 87 -5.24 1.52 5.05
N ALA A 88 -5.50 1.14 6.31
CA ALA A 88 -5.06 1.92 7.47
C ALA A 88 -3.53 2.06 7.53
N ALA A 89 -2.80 0.96 7.29
CA ALA A 89 -1.34 0.97 7.26
C ALA A 89 -0.80 1.85 6.12
N LEU A 90 -1.40 1.78 4.93
CA LEU A 90 -1.03 2.63 3.80
C LEU A 90 -1.23 4.12 4.10
N LEU A 91 -2.35 4.49 4.72
CA LEU A 91 -2.60 5.88 5.12
C LEU A 91 -1.56 6.38 6.13
N VAL A 92 -1.21 5.54 7.11
CA VAL A 92 -0.17 5.86 8.09
C VAL A 92 1.20 6.01 7.41
N ALA A 93 1.56 5.07 6.53
CA ALA A 93 2.82 5.09 5.79
C ALA A 93 2.96 6.35 4.93
N CYS A 94 1.91 6.73 4.21
CA CYS A 94 1.88 7.99 3.44
C CYS A 94 2.01 9.22 4.34
N LYS A 95 1.30 9.25 5.48
CA LYS A 95 1.41 10.34 6.46
C LYS A 95 2.84 10.46 7.02
N MET A 96 3.47 9.33 7.35
CA MET A 96 4.85 9.30 7.85
C MET A 96 5.87 9.74 6.79
N ALA A 97 5.64 9.40 5.52
CA ALA A 97 6.45 9.88 4.41
C ALA A 97 6.19 11.36 4.05
N GLY A 98 5.19 12.02 4.68
CA GLY A 98 4.80 13.39 4.35
C GLY A 98 4.11 13.52 3.00
N VAL A 99 3.55 12.43 2.47
CA VAL A 99 2.80 12.44 1.21
C VAL A 99 1.35 12.80 1.50
N ARG A 100 0.88 13.90 0.90
CA ARG A 100 -0.52 14.31 0.97
C ARG A 100 -1.30 13.53 -0.08
N ILE A 101 -2.00 12.49 0.37
CA ILE A 101 -2.85 11.68 -0.50
C ILE A 101 -4.14 12.43 -0.83
N SER A 102 -4.68 12.20 -2.02
CA SER A 102 -5.98 12.73 -2.45
C SER A 102 -7.14 12.27 -1.55
N ASN A 103 -8.26 12.98 -1.67
CA ASN A 103 -9.49 12.70 -0.91
C ASN A 103 -10.01 11.28 -1.16
N LYS A 104 -9.73 10.70 -2.33
CA LYS A 104 -10.20 9.36 -2.71
C LYS A 104 -9.63 8.27 -1.80
N LEU A 105 -8.36 8.36 -1.39
CA LEU A 105 -7.81 7.40 -0.42
C LEU A 105 -8.31 7.64 1.00
N GLN A 106 -8.58 8.90 1.35
CA GLN A 106 -9.21 9.23 2.64
C GLN A 106 -10.64 8.69 2.68
N GLU A 107 -11.38 8.75 1.58
CA GLU A 107 -12.72 8.17 1.45
C GLU A 107 -12.70 6.65 1.61
N LEU A 108 -11.69 5.94 1.07
CA LEU A 108 -11.53 4.50 1.28
C LEU A 108 -11.39 4.14 2.77
N SER A 109 -10.79 5.01 3.59
CA SER A 109 -10.75 4.82 5.05
C SER A 109 -12.15 4.87 5.67
N ILE A 110 -13.02 5.76 5.19
CA ILE A 110 -14.38 5.98 5.69
C ILE A 110 -15.30 4.80 5.34
N PHE A 111 -15.16 4.26 4.12
CA PHE A 111 -15.92 3.08 3.68
C PHE A 111 -15.62 1.84 4.54
N THR A 112 -14.38 1.67 4.99
CA THR A 112 -14.01 0.52 5.86
C THR A 112 -14.56 0.61 7.28
N THR A 113 -14.92 1.80 7.77
CA THR A 113 -15.63 1.99 9.05
C THR A 113 -17.13 1.74 8.95
N SER A 114 -17.72 1.85 7.76
CA SER A 114 -19.18 1.78 7.58
C SER A 114 -19.72 0.36 7.36
N ILE A 115 -18.85 -0.60 7.03
CA ILE A 115 -19.24 -2.01 6.77
C ILE A 115 -19.36 -2.84 8.07
N ASP A 116 -18.93 -2.32 9.23
CA ASP A 116 -19.07 -3.01 10.53
C ASP A 116 -20.46 -2.87 11.19
N PHE A 117 -21.44 -2.27 10.50
CA PHE A 117 -22.77 -1.96 11.07
C PHE A 117 -23.96 -2.73 10.46
N VAL A 118 -23.71 -3.87 9.79
CA VAL A 118 -24.79 -4.77 9.30
C VAL A 118 -24.54 -6.20 9.72
#